data_AF-A0A3N4D4I1-F1
#
_entry.id   AF-A0A3N4D4I1-F1
#
_cell.length_a   1.000
_cell.length_b   1.000
_cell.length_c   1.000
_cell.angle_alpha   90.00
_cell.angle_beta   90.00
_cell.angle_gamma   90.00
#
_symmetry.space_group_name_H-M   'P 1'
#
loop_
_entity.id
_entity.type
_entity.pdbx_description
1 polymer ?
#
loop_
_entity_poly.entity_id
_entity_poly.type
_entity_poly.pdbx_seq_one_letter_code
_entity_poly.pdbx_strand_id
1 'polypeptide(L)'
;MDLQILFWVIVVGVIGYLVTRSILHHLALKRLGWKWVNHPDLRITVGLNHSPFGLGLNRTVKDQVVGRSHGGVPFQAFRYGSDFWKDRNHIVCVSLPHSMPPFYRFTATSPLPGIGGPHPSDGTQTMLFFDQDYGGAVAAAIGPFLSELDARQLTIDHDQLVMFGVKSDLKSLEAAVELLVRIQAAIASSPAVSHEYESAPLHVSFTDHPDWQYTDCDNSLLNRLPLELGGYDHEVVNIVQSLGGPITFIRVTHNWKTRNAKNEWSSTREHTEHFCSFGIGFNFIPVSVNMGRGRAQKFESIEFNERFKVRCPSARFASDVFHQRQIEHLLRTSPAGFAITPEGNIQVTDGEWLPEQIGAMLVFFQEFFGWIPDFVWQELGAWPRPVPKRRG
;
A
#
# COMPACT_ATOMS: atom_id res chain seq x y z
N MET A 1 -19.09 51.99 3.98
CA MET A 1 -17.85 51.20 4.03
C MET A 1 -17.85 50.32 2.81
N ASP A 2 -16.86 50.48 1.93
CA ASP A 2 -16.82 49.83 0.63
C ASP A 2 -16.68 48.31 0.80
N LEU A 3 -17.45 47.52 0.03
CA LEU A 3 -17.51 46.05 0.17
C LEU A 3 -16.12 45.42 -0.02
N GLN A 4 -15.29 46.07 -0.84
CA GLN A 4 -13.92 45.69 -1.13
C GLN A 4 -12.98 45.89 0.08
N ILE A 5 -13.19 46.96 0.86
CA ILE A 5 -12.40 47.23 2.08
C ILE A 5 -12.74 46.20 3.15
N LEU A 6 -14.03 45.88 3.33
CA LEU A 6 -14.47 44.84 4.27
C LEU A 6 -13.89 43.46 3.90
N PHE A 7 -13.89 43.12 2.61
CA PHE A 7 -13.28 41.88 2.11
C PHE A 7 -11.79 41.79 2.46
N TRP A 8 -11.01 42.84 2.19
CA TRP A 8 -9.58 42.86 2.52
C TRP A 8 -9.30 42.81 4.02
N VAL A 9 -10.11 43.47 4.85
CA VAL A 9 -9.99 43.40 6.31
C VAL A 9 -10.24 41.98 6.82
N ILE A 10 -11.25 41.29 6.28
CA ILE A 10 -11.54 39.89 6.63
C ILE A 10 -10.39 38.98 6.19
N VAL A 11 -9.93 39.10 4.95
CA VAL A 11 -8.83 38.28 4.41
C VAL A 11 -7.55 38.48 5.22
N VAL A 12 -7.14 39.72 5.49
CA VAL A 12 -5.95 40.02 6.28
C VAL A 12 -6.12 39.56 7.73
N GLY A 13 -7.30 39.74 8.33
CA GLY A 13 -7.61 39.26 9.67
C GLY A 13 -7.51 37.74 9.79
N VAL A 14 -8.05 37.00 8.81
CA VAL A 14 -7.95 35.53 8.75
C VAL A 14 -6.50 35.09 8.57
N ILE A 15 -5.76 35.69 7.64
CA ILE A 15 -4.34 35.38 7.43
C ILE A 15 -3.53 35.66 8.70
N GLY A 16 -3.72 36.82 9.33
CA GLY A 16 -3.04 37.20 10.56
C GLY A 16 -3.33 36.24 11.72
N TYR A 17 -4.58 35.80 11.87
CA TYR A 17 -4.96 34.78 12.85
C TYR A 17 -4.27 33.43 12.58
N LEU A 18 -4.25 32.97 11.33
CA LEU A 18 -3.62 31.70 10.94
C LEU A 18 -2.10 31.72 11.17
N VAL A 19 -1.43 32.82 10.80
CA VAL A 19 0.02 33.01 11.02
C VAL A 19 0.34 33.03 12.51
N THR A 20 -0.41 33.80 13.30
CA THR A 20 -0.19 33.88 14.76
C THR A 20 -0.41 32.53 15.43
N ARG A 21 -1.47 31.81 15.05
CA ARG A 21 -1.74 30.46 15.54
C ARG A 21 -0.61 29.49 15.19
N SER A 22 -0.09 29.55 13.96
CA SER A 22 1.04 28.72 13.52
C SER A 22 2.31 29.01 14.32
N ILE A 23 2.65 30.29 14.54
CA ILE A 23 3.80 30.70 15.34
C ILE A 23 3.67 30.24 16.79
N LEU A 24 2.51 30.46 17.42
CA LEU A 24 2.27 30.03 18.80
C LEU A 24 2.35 28.51 18.95
N HIS A 25 1.81 27.77 17.98
CA HIS A 25 1.90 26.32 17.95
C HIS A 25 3.36 25.86 17.85
N HIS A 26 4.15 26.46 16.95
CA HIS A 26 5.56 26.14 16.80
C HIS A 26 6.37 26.47 18.07
N LEU A 27 6.11 27.61 18.71
CA LEU A 27 6.76 27.99 19.97
C LEU A 27 6.39 27.03 21.12
N ALA A 28 5.13 26.59 21.19
CA ALA A 28 4.69 25.66 22.22
C ALA A 28 5.34 24.28 22.04
N LEU A 29 5.43 23.78 20.81
CA LEU A 29 6.17 22.54 20.49
C LEU A 29 7.64 22.66 20.89
N LYS A 30 8.27 23.79 20.57
CA LYS A 30 9.67 24.04 20.93
C LYS A 30 9.90 24.01 22.44
N ARG A 31 8.95 24.47 23.26
CA ARG A 31 9.03 24.40 24.74
C ARG A 31 9.01 22.97 25.26
N LEU A 32 8.29 22.07 24.58
CA LEU A 32 8.27 20.64 24.89
C LEU A 32 9.48 19.89 24.27
N GLY A 33 10.35 20.58 23.53
CA GLY A 33 11.43 19.94 22.77
C GLY A 33 10.95 19.12 21.57
N TRP A 34 9.71 19.34 21.13
CA TRP A 34 9.11 18.65 20.00
C TRP A 34 9.34 19.41 18.71
N LYS A 35 9.45 18.67 17.60
CA LYS A 35 9.70 19.20 16.27
C LYS A 35 8.51 18.90 15.36
N TRP A 36 8.03 19.95 14.70
CA TRP A 36 7.04 19.86 13.65
C TRP A 36 7.69 19.71 12.26
N VAL A 37 7.15 18.85 11.42
CA VAL A 37 7.55 18.65 10.02
C VAL A 37 6.32 18.88 9.14
N ASN A 38 6.33 19.97 8.36
CA ASN A 38 5.19 20.40 7.54
C ASN A 38 4.85 19.43 6.41
N HIS A 39 5.88 18.90 5.74
CA HIS A 39 5.75 18.02 4.58
C HIS A 39 6.54 16.74 4.85
N PRO A 40 6.02 15.86 5.72
CA PRO A 40 6.68 14.59 5.98
C PRO A 40 6.66 13.72 4.73
N ASP A 41 7.75 12.99 4.54
CA ASP A 41 7.84 11.94 3.52
C ASP A 41 7.04 10.71 3.99
N LEU A 42 6.37 10.00 3.09
CA LEU A 42 5.61 8.80 3.45
C LEU A 42 6.46 7.73 4.14
N ARG A 43 7.78 7.73 3.93
CA ARG A 43 8.74 6.84 4.61
C ARG A 43 8.69 6.91 6.14
N ILE A 44 8.03 7.90 6.75
CA ILE A 44 7.79 7.90 8.21
C ILE A 44 6.86 6.76 8.67
N THR A 45 6.15 6.12 7.75
CA THR A 45 5.30 4.93 8.01
C THR A 45 6.03 3.61 7.73
N VAL A 46 7.34 3.63 7.46
CA VAL A 46 8.12 2.38 7.40
C VAL A 46 7.99 1.65 8.73
N GLY A 47 7.71 0.35 8.67
CA GLY A 47 7.42 -0.49 9.83
C GLY A 47 5.97 -0.48 10.29
N LEU A 48 5.11 0.34 9.69
CA LEU A 48 3.65 0.34 9.91
C LEU A 48 2.96 -0.30 8.71
N ASN A 49 2.54 -1.56 8.85
CA ASN A 49 2.02 -2.37 7.75
C ASN A 49 0.65 -2.99 8.04
N HIS A 50 0.14 -2.87 9.25
CA HIS A 50 -1.18 -3.35 9.61
C HIS A 50 -2.22 -2.21 9.56
N SER A 51 -3.49 -2.57 9.50
CA SER A 51 -4.59 -1.61 9.30
C SER A 51 -4.51 -0.38 10.23
N PRO A 52 -4.70 0.84 9.70
CA PRO A 52 -5.08 1.19 8.33
C PRO A 52 -3.89 1.34 7.35
N PHE A 53 -2.68 1.09 7.82
CA PHE A 53 -1.49 1.05 6.98
C PHE A 53 -1.49 -0.20 6.12
N GLY A 54 -0.64 -0.23 5.10
CA GLY A 54 -0.59 -1.37 4.18
C GLY A 54 -1.79 -1.50 3.22
N LEU A 55 -2.80 -0.62 3.32
CA LEU A 55 -4.02 -0.66 2.50
C LEU A 55 -4.08 0.46 1.47
N GLY A 56 -4.52 0.13 0.26
CA GLY A 56 -4.74 1.08 -0.83
C GLY A 56 -3.46 1.67 -1.42
N LEU A 57 -3.66 2.54 -2.40
CA LEU A 57 -2.60 3.17 -3.19
C LEU A 57 -2.45 4.64 -2.83
N ASN A 58 -3.53 5.43 -2.70
CA ASN A 58 -3.43 6.87 -2.48
C ASN A 58 -3.11 7.21 -1.01
N ARG A 59 -1.89 6.91 -0.58
CA ARG A 59 -1.44 7.07 0.80
C ARG A 59 -0.80 8.43 1.01
N THR A 60 -1.16 9.10 2.10
CA THR A 60 -0.63 10.42 2.41
C THR A 60 -0.33 10.56 3.90
N VAL A 61 0.74 11.30 4.20
CA VAL A 61 1.08 11.74 5.56
C VAL A 61 1.14 13.24 5.64
N LYS A 62 0.69 13.79 6.77
CA LYS A 62 0.71 15.23 7.05
C LYS A 62 1.00 15.47 8.52
N ASP A 63 1.37 16.71 8.85
CA ASP A 63 1.34 17.21 10.22
C ASP A 63 2.19 16.34 11.18
N GLN A 64 3.42 15.96 10.78
CA GLN A 64 4.25 15.12 11.62
C GLN A 64 4.83 15.92 12.79
N VAL A 65 4.73 15.35 13.98
CA VAL A 65 5.38 15.79 15.22
C VAL A 65 6.28 14.68 15.70
N VAL A 66 7.54 14.99 15.99
CA VAL A 66 8.48 14.07 16.62
C VAL A 66 9.02 14.67 17.90
N GLY A 67 9.23 13.85 18.91
CA GLY A 67 9.65 14.33 20.22
C GLY A 67 9.96 13.22 21.19
N ARG A 68 10.02 13.58 22.48
CA ARG A 68 10.13 12.64 23.59
C ARG A 68 9.02 12.96 24.59
N SER A 69 8.49 11.92 25.24
CA SER A 69 7.62 12.06 26.39
C SER A 69 8.36 12.68 27.58
N HIS A 70 7.63 13.00 28.65
CA HIS A 70 8.23 13.46 29.90
C HIS A 70 9.23 12.44 30.48
N GLY A 71 8.97 11.15 30.30
CA GLY A 71 9.87 10.05 30.67
C GLY A 71 11.04 9.81 29.69
N GLY A 72 11.18 10.62 28.64
CA GLY A 72 12.27 10.52 27.67
C GLY A 72 12.07 9.48 26.56
N VAL A 73 10.88 8.85 26.48
CA VAL A 73 10.55 7.86 25.46
C VAL A 73 10.31 8.58 24.13
N PRO A 74 11.02 8.23 23.05
CA PRO A 74 10.79 8.83 21.74
C PRO A 74 9.40 8.46 21.22
N PHE A 75 8.75 9.41 20.55
CA PHE A 75 7.49 9.17 19.86
C PHE A 75 7.46 9.91 18.53
N GLN A 76 6.56 9.46 17.67
CA GLN A 76 6.12 10.23 16.51
C GLN A 76 4.60 10.31 16.49
N ALA A 77 4.08 11.42 15.98
CA ALA A 77 2.67 11.59 15.70
C ALA A 77 2.51 12.19 14.32
N PHE A 78 1.48 11.81 13.58
CA PHE A 78 1.22 12.32 12.24
C PHE A 78 -0.22 12.03 11.85
N ARG A 79 -0.72 12.69 10.81
CA ARG A 79 -2.00 12.35 10.18
C ARG A 79 -1.75 11.45 8.99
N TYR A 80 -2.56 10.41 8.86
CA TYR A 80 -2.50 9.46 7.77
C TYR A 80 -3.83 9.39 7.03
N GLY A 81 -3.76 9.21 5.71
CA GLY A 81 -4.91 8.90 4.88
C GLY A 81 -4.54 7.90 3.79
N SER A 82 -5.50 7.07 3.41
CA SER A 82 -5.47 6.15 2.28
C SER A 82 -6.84 6.12 1.59
N ASP A 83 -6.98 5.29 0.55
CA ASP A 83 -8.28 5.03 -0.09
C ASP A 83 -9.33 4.46 0.88
N PHE A 84 -8.87 3.73 1.90
CA PHE A 84 -9.73 3.00 2.84
C PHE A 84 -9.80 3.65 4.22
N TRP A 85 -9.01 4.69 4.47
CA TRP A 85 -8.94 5.36 5.75
C TRP A 85 -8.74 6.85 5.61
N LYS A 86 -9.57 7.64 6.29
CA LYS A 86 -9.37 9.08 6.35
C LYS A 86 -9.83 9.63 7.67
N ASP A 87 -8.86 10.06 8.48
CA ASP A 87 -9.12 10.79 9.72
C ASP A 87 -8.43 12.16 9.67
N ARG A 88 -9.06 13.16 10.31
CA ARG A 88 -8.45 14.46 10.56
C ARG A 88 -7.59 14.45 11.82
N ASN A 89 -7.74 13.44 12.67
CA ASN A 89 -6.96 13.27 13.88
C ASN A 89 -5.58 12.69 13.60
N HIS A 90 -4.68 12.89 14.55
CA HIS A 90 -3.35 12.32 14.57
C HIS A 90 -3.40 10.86 15.01
N ILE A 91 -2.42 10.14 14.50
CA ILE A 91 -1.95 8.86 14.98
C ILE A 91 -0.70 9.14 15.80
N VAL A 92 -0.50 8.41 16.91
CA VAL A 92 0.68 8.50 17.76
C VAL A 92 1.32 7.12 17.85
N CYS A 93 2.63 7.04 17.63
CA CYS A 93 3.40 5.81 17.68
C CYS A 93 4.52 5.93 18.72
N VAL A 94 4.72 4.85 19.48
CA VAL A 94 5.88 4.63 20.35
C VAL A 94 6.43 3.23 20.11
N SER A 95 7.75 3.05 20.25
CA SER A 95 8.39 1.77 20.00
C SER A 95 8.22 0.80 21.17
N LEU A 96 7.98 -0.46 20.85
CA LEU A 96 8.04 -1.61 21.72
C LEU A 96 9.48 -2.17 21.77
N PRO A 97 9.83 -3.03 22.75
CA PRO A 97 11.18 -3.58 22.88
C PRO A 97 11.66 -4.41 21.67
N HIS A 98 10.73 -5.07 20.97
CA HIS A 98 10.96 -5.82 19.74
C HIS A 98 9.62 -5.97 18.99
N SER A 99 9.65 -6.59 17.80
CA SER A 99 8.43 -6.90 17.06
C SER A 99 7.59 -7.95 17.79
N MET A 100 6.31 -7.66 17.94
CA MET A 100 5.32 -8.49 18.63
C MET A 100 4.14 -8.81 17.68
N PRO A 101 3.39 -9.92 17.90
CA PRO A 101 2.29 -10.29 17.02
C PRO A 101 1.22 -9.19 16.92
N PRO A 102 0.47 -9.11 15.80
CA PRO A 102 -0.52 -8.06 15.64
C PRO A 102 -1.63 -8.16 16.69
N PHE A 103 -2.00 -7.01 17.25
CA PHE A 103 -3.12 -6.84 18.16
C PHE A 103 -3.92 -5.62 17.73
N TYR A 104 -5.24 -5.72 17.76
CA TYR A 104 -6.14 -4.63 17.39
C TYR A 104 -7.17 -4.40 18.47
N ARG A 105 -7.34 -3.15 18.89
CA ARG A 105 -8.43 -2.70 19.75
C ARG A 105 -9.16 -1.54 19.11
N PHE A 106 -10.47 -1.64 19.01
CA PHE A 106 -11.33 -0.62 18.42
C PHE A 106 -12.77 -0.75 18.97
N THR A 107 -13.64 0.17 18.55
CA THR A 107 -15.06 0.17 18.92
C THR A 107 -15.93 0.20 17.67
N ALA A 108 -17.22 -0.12 17.80
CA ALA A 108 -18.17 -0.02 16.69
C ALA A 108 -18.26 1.39 16.08
N THR A 109 -18.06 2.42 16.90
CA THR A 109 -18.09 3.83 16.49
C THR A 109 -16.78 4.30 15.85
N SER A 110 -15.73 3.49 15.92
CA SER A 110 -14.40 3.79 15.40
C SER A 110 -13.78 2.48 14.93
N PRO A 111 -14.26 1.89 13.82
CA PRO A 111 -13.73 0.63 13.28
C PRO A 111 -12.36 0.83 12.61
N LEU A 112 -11.64 -0.27 12.36
CA LEU A 112 -10.43 -0.29 11.53
C LEU A 112 -10.72 -0.98 10.18
N PRO A 113 -10.26 -0.45 9.03
CA PRO A 113 -10.56 -0.98 7.71
C PRO A 113 -9.81 -2.29 7.46
N GLY A 114 -10.36 -3.18 6.63
CA GLY A 114 -9.69 -4.44 6.28
C GLY A 114 -9.57 -5.45 7.42
N ILE A 115 -10.08 -5.14 8.62
CA ILE A 115 -10.14 -6.06 9.75
C ILE A 115 -11.50 -6.76 9.73
N GLY A 116 -11.50 -8.06 9.40
CA GLY A 116 -12.73 -8.86 9.31
C GLY A 116 -13.32 -9.26 10.67
N GLY A 117 -14.60 -9.62 10.67
CA GLY A 117 -15.32 -10.19 11.81
C GLY A 117 -16.65 -9.48 12.10
N PRO A 118 -17.62 -10.15 12.77
CA PRO A 118 -18.84 -9.49 13.21
C PRO A 118 -18.50 -8.40 14.25
N HIS A 119 -18.84 -7.15 13.93
CA HIS A 119 -18.68 -6.04 14.85
C HIS A 119 -19.90 -5.95 15.78
N PRO A 120 -19.72 -5.93 17.11
CA PRO A 120 -20.81 -5.65 18.04
C PRO A 120 -21.44 -4.29 17.70
N SER A 121 -22.77 -4.22 17.61
CA SER A 121 -23.48 -3.00 17.17
C SER A 121 -23.65 -1.96 18.29
N ASP A 122 -23.25 -2.28 19.51
CA ASP A 122 -23.61 -1.61 20.77
C ASP A 122 -22.49 -0.72 21.35
N GLY A 123 -21.43 -0.45 20.58
CA GLY A 123 -20.29 0.36 21.06
C GLY A 123 -19.35 -0.40 21.99
N THR A 124 -19.56 -1.71 22.16
CA THR A 124 -18.66 -2.58 22.92
C THR A 124 -17.27 -2.59 22.31
N GLN A 125 -16.25 -2.62 23.17
CA GLN A 125 -14.87 -2.72 22.75
C GLN A 125 -14.64 -4.08 22.08
N THR A 126 -13.99 -4.05 20.92
CA THR A 126 -13.55 -5.25 20.20
C THR A 126 -12.03 -5.32 20.28
N MET A 127 -11.52 -6.48 20.68
CA MET A 127 -10.09 -6.81 20.66
C MET A 127 -9.89 -8.01 19.75
N LEU A 128 -8.96 -7.92 18.81
CA LEU A 128 -8.62 -9.00 17.86
C LEU A 128 -7.14 -9.31 17.93
N PHE A 129 -6.84 -10.60 17.94
CA PHE A 129 -5.51 -11.19 18.03
C PHE A 129 -5.59 -12.63 17.53
N PHE A 130 -4.48 -13.15 17.00
CA PHE A 130 -4.44 -14.52 16.47
C PHE A 130 -4.00 -15.56 17.50
N ASP A 131 -3.17 -15.15 18.47
CA ASP A 131 -2.69 -15.98 19.57
C ASP A 131 -3.42 -15.59 20.86
N GLN A 132 -4.02 -16.57 21.52
CA GLN A 132 -4.88 -16.35 22.70
C GLN A 132 -4.09 -15.99 23.96
N ASP A 133 -2.91 -16.58 24.16
CA ASP A 133 -2.07 -16.32 25.33
C ASP A 133 -1.45 -14.92 25.22
N TYR A 134 -0.95 -14.60 24.03
CA TYR A 134 -0.49 -13.26 23.69
C TYR A 134 -1.61 -12.22 23.85
N GLY A 135 -2.75 -12.44 23.20
CA GLY A 135 -3.88 -11.51 23.20
C GLY A 135 -4.45 -11.27 24.59
N GLY A 136 -4.55 -12.33 25.40
CA GLY A 136 -4.95 -12.25 26.80
C GLY A 136 -3.98 -11.44 27.65
N ALA A 137 -2.68 -11.62 27.45
CA ALA A 137 -1.65 -10.86 28.16
C ALA A 137 -1.68 -9.37 27.79
N VAL A 138 -1.82 -9.02 26.50
CA VAL A 138 -1.96 -7.64 26.05
C VAL A 138 -3.26 -7.04 26.61
N ALA A 139 -4.39 -7.73 26.49
CA ALA A 139 -5.69 -7.28 27.00
C ALA A 139 -5.64 -6.98 28.51
N ALA A 140 -4.99 -7.85 29.30
CA ALA A 140 -4.78 -7.64 30.73
C ALA A 140 -3.90 -6.41 31.02
N ALA A 141 -2.81 -6.22 30.25
CA ALA A 141 -1.92 -5.08 30.40
C ALA A 141 -2.60 -3.74 30.08
N ILE A 142 -3.47 -3.70 29.06
CA ILE A 142 -4.19 -2.48 28.67
C ILE A 142 -5.46 -2.22 29.50
N GLY A 143 -5.97 -3.23 30.20
CA GLY A 143 -7.21 -3.19 30.99
C GLY A 143 -7.37 -1.94 31.88
N PRO A 144 -6.36 -1.56 32.68
CA PRO A 144 -6.41 -0.37 33.53
C PRO A 144 -6.58 0.95 32.78
N PHE A 145 -6.26 0.99 31.48
CA PHE A 145 -6.25 2.20 30.66
C PHE A 145 -7.49 2.33 29.75
N LEU A 146 -8.39 1.35 29.76
CA LEU A 146 -9.52 1.28 28.82
C LEU A 146 -10.49 2.47 28.92
N SER A 147 -10.70 3.01 30.13
CA SER A 147 -11.53 4.19 30.35
C SER A 147 -10.87 5.46 29.82
N GLU A 148 -9.55 5.59 29.96
CA GLU A 148 -8.79 6.71 29.40
C GLU A 148 -8.74 6.63 27.88
N LEU A 149 -8.60 5.44 27.30
CA LEU A 149 -8.59 5.23 25.84
C LEU A 149 -9.90 5.66 25.18
N ASP A 150 -11.05 5.45 25.83
CA ASP A 150 -12.38 5.80 25.32
C ASP A 150 -12.60 5.20 23.91
N ALA A 151 -13.02 5.98 22.90
CA ALA A 151 -13.25 5.48 21.54
C ALA A 151 -11.97 5.29 20.70
N ARG A 152 -10.79 5.67 21.20
CA ARG A 152 -9.53 5.66 20.42
C ARG A 152 -9.07 4.25 20.08
N GLN A 153 -8.74 3.99 18.81
CA GLN A 153 -8.16 2.70 18.46
C GLN A 153 -6.73 2.57 18.98
N LEU A 154 -6.33 1.32 19.23
CA LEU A 154 -4.98 0.95 19.63
C LEU A 154 -4.57 -0.28 18.84
N THR A 155 -3.39 -0.28 18.22
CA THR A 155 -2.83 -1.45 17.54
C THR A 155 -1.39 -1.69 17.93
N ILE A 156 -0.98 -2.96 17.86
CA ILE A 156 0.43 -3.36 17.85
C ILE A 156 0.75 -3.74 16.41
N ASP A 157 1.70 -3.01 15.82
CA ASP A 157 2.17 -3.20 14.46
C ASP A 157 3.67 -3.44 14.49
N HIS A 158 4.05 -4.71 14.47
CA HIS A 158 5.44 -5.15 14.68
C HIS A 158 6.02 -4.57 15.96
N ASP A 159 7.02 -3.69 15.87
CA ASP A 159 7.69 -3.06 17.00
C ASP A 159 7.08 -1.69 17.37
N GLN A 160 5.90 -1.35 16.84
CA GLN A 160 5.22 -0.09 17.11
C GLN A 160 3.91 -0.33 17.87
N LEU A 161 3.72 0.40 18.96
CA LEU A 161 2.41 0.58 19.58
C LEU A 161 1.79 1.87 19.05
N VAL A 162 0.60 1.76 18.48
CA VAL A 162 -0.02 2.83 17.69
C VAL A 162 -1.39 3.19 18.25
N MET A 163 -1.62 4.48 18.53
CA MET A 163 -2.90 5.03 18.96
C MET A 163 -3.49 5.94 17.89
N PHE A 164 -4.79 5.81 17.62
CA PHE A 164 -5.50 6.59 16.62
C PHE A 164 -6.51 7.55 17.25
N GLY A 165 -7.08 8.46 16.45
CA GLY A 165 -8.15 9.35 16.90
C GLY A 165 -7.67 10.45 17.86
N VAL A 166 -6.39 10.82 17.84
CA VAL A 166 -5.82 11.85 18.73
C VAL A 166 -6.05 13.24 18.13
N LYS A 167 -6.75 14.11 18.84
CA LYS A 167 -7.00 15.48 18.37
C LYS A 167 -5.69 16.25 18.18
N SER A 168 -5.65 17.10 17.17
CA SER A 168 -4.45 17.87 16.76
C SER A 168 -4.04 19.00 17.71
N ASP A 169 -4.83 19.31 18.74
CA ASP A 169 -4.42 20.32 19.72
C ASP A 169 -3.33 19.76 20.64
N LEU A 170 -2.41 20.65 21.06
CA LEU A 170 -1.20 20.24 21.76
C LEU A 170 -1.49 19.49 23.07
N LYS A 171 -2.53 19.90 23.80
CA LYS A 171 -2.90 19.30 25.07
C LYS A 171 -3.40 17.86 24.89
N SER A 172 -4.24 17.63 23.87
CA SER A 172 -4.69 16.28 23.53
C SER A 172 -3.54 15.40 23.06
N LEU A 173 -2.61 15.95 22.28
CA LEU A 173 -1.43 15.22 21.82
C LEU A 173 -0.51 14.81 22.97
N GLU A 174 -0.22 15.73 23.89
CA GLU A 174 0.57 15.48 25.11
C GLU A 174 -0.08 14.41 26.00
N ALA A 175 -1.38 14.54 26.28
CA ALA A 175 -2.10 13.54 27.05
C ALA A 175 -2.09 12.16 26.36
N ALA A 176 -2.19 12.10 25.03
CA ALA A 176 -2.14 10.86 24.28
C ALA A 176 -0.75 10.21 24.30
N VAL A 177 0.32 10.99 24.14
CA VAL A 177 1.70 10.50 24.23
C VAL A 177 1.97 9.89 25.61
N GLU A 178 1.61 10.60 26.69
CA GLU A 178 1.84 10.09 28.05
C GLU A 178 0.99 8.86 28.38
N LEU A 179 -0.25 8.80 27.87
CA LEU A 179 -1.07 7.59 27.97
C LEU A 179 -0.43 6.43 27.21
N LEU A 180 0.00 6.65 25.97
CA LEU A 180 0.56 5.61 25.12
C LEU A 180 1.87 5.05 25.69
N VAL A 181 2.71 5.90 26.31
CA VAL A 181 3.94 5.49 27.00
C VAL A 181 3.64 4.63 28.23
N ARG A 182 2.61 4.97 29.02
CA ARG A 182 2.18 4.12 30.14
C ARG A 182 1.69 2.75 29.68
N ILE A 183 0.92 2.71 28.58
CA ILE A 183 0.46 1.47 27.97
C ILE A 183 1.64 0.64 27.46
N GLN A 184 2.59 1.28 26.76
CA GLN A 184 3.82 0.65 26.28
C GLN A 184 4.61 0.00 27.42
N ALA A 185 4.78 0.70 28.54
CA ALA A 185 5.48 0.18 29.71
C ALA A 185 4.75 -1.00 30.35
N ALA A 186 3.41 -0.95 30.41
CA ALA A 186 2.59 -2.03 30.92
C ALA A 186 2.70 -3.30 30.05
N ILE A 187 2.65 -3.15 28.72
CA ILE A 187 2.82 -4.26 27.77
C ILE A 187 4.24 -4.85 27.89
N ALA A 188 5.27 -3.99 27.90
CA ALA A 188 6.66 -4.41 28.03
C ALA A 188 6.98 -5.13 29.35
N SER A 189 6.18 -4.88 30.40
CA SER A 189 6.30 -5.55 31.70
C SER A 189 5.36 -6.75 31.87
N SER A 190 4.60 -7.09 30.82
CA SER A 190 3.64 -8.20 30.84
C SER A 190 4.21 -9.46 30.18
N PRO A 191 3.58 -10.64 30.36
CA PRO A 191 3.93 -11.84 29.61
C PRO A 191 3.84 -11.70 28.08
N ALA A 192 3.15 -10.67 27.55
CA ALA A 192 3.09 -10.45 26.11
C ALA A 192 4.49 -10.25 25.51
N VAL A 193 5.42 -9.64 26.24
CA VAL A 193 6.78 -9.33 25.77
C VAL A 193 7.62 -10.57 25.45
N SER A 194 7.22 -11.78 25.87
CA SER A 194 7.96 -12.99 25.47
C SER A 194 7.57 -13.53 24.09
N HIS A 195 6.58 -12.92 23.42
CA HIS A 195 6.11 -13.34 22.12
C HIS A 195 6.81 -12.56 21.01
N GLU A 196 7.78 -13.19 20.36
CA GLU A 196 8.46 -12.63 19.19
C GLU A 196 7.61 -12.76 17.93
N TYR A 197 7.79 -11.81 17.01
CA TYR A 197 7.16 -11.80 15.69
C TYR A 197 8.19 -11.45 14.62
N GLU A 198 7.81 -11.60 13.35
CA GLU A 198 8.66 -11.19 12.24
C GLU A 198 9.02 -9.70 12.33
N SER A 199 10.21 -9.34 11.83
CA SER A 199 10.64 -7.95 11.80
C SER A 199 9.84 -7.16 10.77
N ALA A 200 9.57 -5.90 11.09
CA ALA A 200 8.86 -5.02 10.18
C ALA A 200 9.64 -4.81 8.87
N PRO A 201 8.97 -4.84 7.71
CA PRO A 201 9.57 -4.45 6.43
C PRO A 201 10.27 -3.09 6.51
N LEU A 202 11.45 -3.02 5.89
CA LEU A 202 12.32 -1.83 5.89
C LEU A 202 11.90 -0.77 4.85
N HIS A 203 10.70 -0.92 4.31
CA HIS A 203 10.08 -0.09 3.28
C HIS A 203 8.58 -0.01 3.55
N VAL A 204 7.92 0.99 2.97
CA VAL A 204 6.44 1.05 3.02
C VAL A 204 5.91 -0.12 2.20
N SER A 205 5.13 -1.02 2.82
CA SER A 205 4.65 -2.24 2.17
C SER A 205 3.13 -2.36 2.22
N PHE A 206 2.59 -3.53 1.89
CA PHE A 206 1.16 -3.86 1.99
C PHE A 206 0.96 -4.94 3.04
N THR A 207 -0.18 -4.92 3.72
CA THR A 207 -0.50 -5.84 4.84
C THR A 207 -0.29 -7.31 4.46
N ASP A 208 -0.81 -7.70 3.29
CA ASP A 208 -0.74 -9.09 2.81
C ASP A 208 0.43 -9.33 1.85
N HIS A 209 1.23 -8.29 1.56
CA HIS A 209 2.38 -8.36 0.66
C HIS A 209 3.57 -7.56 1.23
N PRO A 210 4.21 -8.05 2.31
CA PRO A 210 5.41 -7.42 2.88
C PRO A 210 6.61 -7.42 1.91
N ASP A 211 6.58 -8.32 0.92
CA ASP A 211 7.55 -8.43 -0.17
C ASP A 211 7.36 -7.38 -1.29
N TRP A 212 6.31 -6.55 -1.20
CA TRP A 212 6.08 -5.44 -2.13
C TRP A 212 6.51 -4.12 -1.51
N GLN A 213 7.10 -3.27 -2.34
CA GLN A 213 7.45 -1.92 -1.96
C GLN A 213 6.49 -0.91 -2.60
N TYR A 214 5.98 -0.02 -1.76
CA TYR A 214 5.25 1.17 -2.14
C TYR A 214 6.18 2.40 -2.10
N THR A 215 6.17 3.20 -3.16
CA THR A 215 6.81 4.52 -3.23
C THR A 215 5.79 5.55 -3.67
N ASP A 216 5.72 6.67 -2.96
CA ASP A 216 4.70 7.71 -3.21
C ASP A 216 4.90 8.39 -4.55
N CYS A 217 6.14 8.83 -4.85
CA CYS A 217 6.48 9.53 -6.07
C CYS A 217 7.94 9.24 -6.49
N ASP A 218 8.17 8.96 -7.77
CA ASP A 218 9.51 8.87 -8.38
C ASP A 218 9.45 9.19 -9.89
N ASN A 219 9.65 10.46 -10.21
CA ASN A 219 9.63 10.95 -11.59
C ASN A 219 10.80 10.46 -12.45
N SER A 220 11.84 9.84 -11.85
CA SER A 220 12.94 9.27 -12.65
C SER A 220 12.47 8.10 -13.53
N LEU A 221 11.34 7.48 -13.18
CA LEU A 221 10.72 6.39 -13.94
C LEU A 221 10.19 6.79 -15.31
N LEU A 222 9.96 8.09 -15.57
CA LEU A 222 9.61 8.59 -16.92
C LEU A 222 10.65 8.22 -17.98
N ASN A 223 11.93 8.09 -17.58
CA ASN A 223 13.01 7.72 -18.49
C ASN A 223 13.18 6.20 -18.66
N ARG A 224 12.43 5.40 -17.88
CA ARG A 224 12.62 3.95 -17.78
C ARG A 224 11.40 3.16 -18.22
N LEU A 225 10.21 3.75 -18.10
CA LEU A 225 8.94 3.14 -18.43
C LEU A 225 8.39 3.73 -19.73
N PRO A 226 7.65 2.95 -20.54
CA PRO A 226 7.06 3.41 -21.79
C PRO A 226 5.77 4.23 -21.53
N LEU A 227 5.91 5.36 -20.83
CA LEU A 227 4.82 6.27 -20.47
C LEU A 227 4.65 7.39 -21.52
N GLU A 228 3.50 8.07 -21.51
CA GLU A 228 3.27 9.25 -22.34
C GLU A 228 4.24 10.38 -21.95
N LEU A 229 4.90 10.98 -22.94
CA LEU A 229 5.89 12.05 -22.73
C LEU A 229 5.41 13.41 -23.27
N GLY A 230 4.28 13.44 -23.98
CA GLY A 230 3.64 14.66 -24.44
C GLY A 230 2.94 15.40 -23.30
N GLY A 231 3.10 16.72 -23.26
CA GLY A 231 2.48 17.57 -22.24
C GLY A 231 3.52 18.21 -21.32
N TYR A 232 3.09 18.51 -20.09
CA TYR A 232 3.93 19.07 -19.02
C TYR A 232 3.35 18.69 -17.63
N ASP A 233 4.05 19.07 -16.55
CA ASP A 233 3.71 18.71 -15.16
C ASP A 233 3.52 17.20 -14.97
N HIS A 234 4.46 16.41 -15.51
CA HIS A 234 4.46 14.96 -15.37
C HIS A 234 4.79 14.55 -13.92
N GLU A 235 4.02 13.59 -13.41
CA GLU A 235 4.20 13.02 -12.08
C GLU A 235 3.97 11.51 -12.11
N VAL A 236 4.93 10.74 -11.61
CA VAL A 236 4.80 9.28 -11.47
C VAL A 236 4.65 8.95 -10.00
N VAL A 237 3.44 8.52 -9.64
CA VAL A 237 2.99 8.31 -8.26
C VAL A 237 2.43 6.92 -8.03
N ASN A 238 2.13 6.58 -6.77
CA ASN A 238 1.51 5.32 -6.38
C ASN A 238 2.24 4.10 -6.97
N ILE A 239 3.57 4.10 -6.81
CA ILE A 239 4.45 3.10 -7.38
C ILE A 239 4.44 1.87 -6.50
N VAL A 240 4.15 0.72 -7.08
CA VAL A 240 4.21 -0.58 -6.41
C VAL A 240 5.12 -1.50 -7.19
N GLN A 241 6.07 -2.14 -6.53
CA GLN A 241 6.98 -3.10 -7.16
C GLN A 241 7.26 -4.28 -6.25
N SER A 242 7.47 -5.45 -6.86
CA SER A 242 8.00 -6.63 -6.16
C SER A 242 9.47 -6.41 -5.78
N LEU A 243 9.89 -6.86 -4.60
CA LEU A 243 11.31 -6.86 -4.21
C LEU A 243 12.06 -8.14 -4.58
N GLY A 244 11.36 -9.18 -5.04
CA GLY A 244 11.96 -10.43 -5.44
C GLY A 244 10.95 -11.41 -6.01
N GLY A 245 11.35 -12.68 -6.01
CA GLY A 245 10.56 -13.77 -6.59
C GLY A 245 10.90 -14.06 -8.06
N PRO A 246 10.38 -15.18 -8.61
CA PRO A 246 10.70 -15.60 -9.96
C PRO A 246 9.93 -14.80 -11.04
N ILE A 247 8.88 -14.07 -10.64
CA ILE A 247 8.12 -13.15 -11.47
C ILE A 247 8.10 -11.83 -10.72
N THR A 248 8.68 -10.80 -11.32
CA THR A 248 8.69 -9.44 -10.79
C THR A 248 7.56 -8.62 -11.40
N PHE A 249 7.25 -7.47 -10.82
CA PHE A 249 6.35 -6.50 -11.42
C PHE A 249 6.68 -5.08 -10.99
N ILE A 250 6.22 -4.14 -11.82
CA ILE A 250 6.10 -2.73 -11.46
C ILE A 250 4.75 -2.20 -11.91
N ARG A 251 4.12 -1.38 -11.06
CA ARG A 251 2.89 -0.67 -11.35
C ARG A 251 3.02 0.79 -10.92
N VAL A 252 2.58 1.71 -11.77
CA VAL A 252 2.62 3.15 -11.49
C VAL A 252 1.33 3.83 -11.94
N THR A 253 1.00 4.95 -11.29
CA THR A 253 0.06 5.94 -11.83
C THR A 253 0.87 7.11 -12.38
N HIS A 254 0.66 7.47 -13.64
CA HIS A 254 1.30 8.62 -14.25
C HIS A 254 0.26 9.70 -14.56
N ASN A 255 0.48 10.91 -14.05
CA ASN A 255 -0.38 12.08 -14.26
C ASN A 255 0.38 13.12 -15.07
N TRP A 256 -0.30 13.78 -16.01
CA TRP A 256 0.28 14.90 -16.76
C TRP A 256 -0.78 15.88 -17.24
N LYS A 257 -0.34 17.02 -17.78
CA LYS A 257 -1.21 18.09 -18.26
C LYS A 257 -0.94 18.45 -19.71
N THR A 258 -2.00 18.83 -20.43
CA THR A 258 -1.90 19.41 -21.77
C THR A 258 -2.65 20.73 -21.83
N ARG A 259 -2.16 21.69 -22.62
CA ARG A 259 -2.87 22.95 -22.90
C ARG A 259 -3.63 22.85 -24.22
N ASN A 260 -4.92 23.17 -24.17
CA ASN A 260 -5.70 23.46 -25.36
C ASN A 260 -5.79 24.98 -25.52
N ALA A 261 -5.14 25.52 -26.55
CA ALA A 261 -5.35 26.89 -26.99
C ALA A 261 -6.44 26.89 -28.07
N LYS A 262 -7.63 27.39 -27.74
CA LYS A 262 -8.67 27.73 -28.71
C LYS A 262 -9.13 29.15 -28.39
N ASN A 263 -8.83 30.09 -29.30
CA ASN A 263 -9.02 31.55 -29.12
C ASN A 263 -8.30 32.12 -27.88
N GLU A 264 -8.63 33.34 -27.45
CA GLU A 264 -8.02 34.07 -26.32
C GLU A 264 -8.10 33.36 -24.95
N TRP A 265 -8.65 32.14 -24.88
CA TRP A 265 -8.73 31.34 -23.65
C TRP A 265 -7.87 30.07 -23.76
N SER A 266 -6.93 29.93 -22.83
CA SER A 266 -6.18 28.68 -22.62
C SER A 266 -6.89 27.83 -21.58
N SER A 267 -7.19 26.57 -21.91
CA SER A 267 -7.68 25.58 -20.94
C SER A 267 -6.61 24.52 -20.66
N THR A 268 -6.47 24.14 -19.40
CA THR A 268 -5.59 23.04 -18.98
C THR A 268 -6.44 21.78 -18.84
N ARG A 269 -5.98 20.68 -19.42
CA ARG A 269 -6.57 19.35 -19.27
C ARG A 269 -5.59 18.46 -18.53
N GLU A 270 -6.07 17.79 -17.50
CA GLU A 270 -5.33 16.78 -16.73
C GLU A 270 -5.62 15.40 -17.32
N HIS A 271 -4.61 14.55 -17.31
CA HIS A 271 -4.67 13.18 -17.80
C HIS A 271 -4.01 12.25 -16.78
N THR A 272 -4.51 11.02 -16.76
CA THR A 272 -3.99 9.95 -15.92
C THR A 272 -3.90 8.69 -16.75
N GLU A 273 -2.78 7.99 -16.64
CA GLU A 273 -2.60 6.64 -17.15
C GLU A 273 -2.09 5.72 -16.04
N HIS A 274 -2.46 4.45 -16.12
CA HIS A 274 -2.01 3.41 -15.21
C HIS A 274 -1.19 2.41 -16.02
N PHE A 275 0.05 2.23 -15.60
CA PHE A 275 0.97 1.28 -16.23
C PHE A 275 1.24 0.14 -15.26
N CYS A 276 1.13 -1.09 -15.73
CA CYS A 276 1.59 -2.28 -15.03
C CYS A 276 2.32 -3.19 -16.01
N SER A 277 3.45 -3.73 -15.57
CA SER A 277 4.18 -4.75 -16.31
C SER A 277 4.73 -5.77 -15.31
N PHE A 278 4.74 -7.03 -15.74
CA PHE A 278 5.43 -8.11 -15.03
C PHE A 278 6.75 -8.41 -15.76
N GLY A 279 7.62 -9.19 -15.13
CA GLY A 279 8.92 -9.55 -15.67
C GLY A 279 9.33 -10.94 -15.22
N ILE A 280 10.07 -11.64 -16.07
CA ILE A 280 10.69 -12.93 -15.78
C ILE A 280 12.20 -12.85 -15.99
N GLY A 281 12.96 -13.49 -15.10
CA GLY A 281 14.43 -13.54 -15.16
C GLY A 281 15.00 -14.70 -15.97
N PHE A 282 14.19 -15.34 -16.82
CA PHE A 282 14.55 -16.56 -17.56
C PHE A 282 14.09 -16.50 -19.02
N ASN A 283 14.75 -17.28 -19.88
CA ASN A 283 14.44 -17.33 -21.30
C ASN A 283 13.04 -17.92 -21.54
N PHE A 284 12.26 -17.25 -22.40
CA PHE A 284 10.96 -17.73 -22.83
C PHE A 284 10.69 -17.32 -24.28
N ILE A 285 10.11 -18.21 -25.08
CA ILE A 285 9.74 -17.87 -26.46
C ILE A 285 8.54 -16.91 -26.40
N PRO A 286 8.53 -15.83 -27.21
CA PRO A 286 7.45 -14.86 -27.20
C PRO A 286 6.08 -15.50 -27.40
N VAL A 287 5.15 -15.17 -26.51
CA VAL A 287 3.77 -15.66 -26.53
C VAL A 287 2.87 -14.51 -26.14
N SER A 288 1.79 -14.29 -26.90
CA SER A 288 0.71 -13.39 -26.48
C SER A 288 -0.62 -14.11 -26.43
N VAL A 289 -1.44 -13.72 -25.47
CA VAL A 289 -2.81 -14.20 -25.27
C VAL A 289 -3.72 -12.99 -25.26
N ASN A 290 -4.65 -12.91 -26.23
CA ASN A 290 -5.56 -11.77 -26.41
C ASN A 290 -4.87 -10.41 -26.64
N MET A 291 -3.56 -10.41 -26.88
CA MET A 291 -2.76 -9.23 -27.23
C MET A 291 -1.98 -9.45 -28.52
N GLY A 292 -1.45 -8.35 -29.07
CA GLY A 292 -0.64 -8.35 -30.28
C GLY A 292 -1.44 -8.49 -31.58
N ARG A 293 -0.74 -8.36 -32.70
CA ARG A 293 -1.30 -8.44 -34.06
C ARG A 293 -0.84 -9.73 -34.75
N GLY A 294 -1.55 -10.14 -35.80
CA GLY A 294 -1.23 -11.33 -36.60
C GLY A 294 -2.14 -12.54 -36.35
N ARG A 295 -1.80 -13.65 -37.01
CA ARG A 295 -2.60 -14.89 -37.00
C ARG A 295 -2.48 -15.61 -35.65
N ALA A 296 -3.62 -15.92 -35.05
CA ALA A 296 -3.67 -16.75 -33.85
C ALA A 296 -3.48 -18.23 -34.19
N GLN A 297 -2.84 -18.96 -33.28
CA GLN A 297 -2.77 -20.42 -33.31
C GLN A 297 -4.16 -21.02 -33.11
N LYS A 298 -4.36 -22.23 -33.64
CA LYS A 298 -5.62 -22.99 -33.52
C LYS A 298 -5.36 -24.26 -32.73
N PHE A 299 -6.09 -24.41 -31.63
CA PHE A 299 -6.05 -25.59 -30.76
C PHE A 299 -7.27 -26.49 -31.02
N GLU A 300 -7.31 -27.67 -30.41
CA GLU A 300 -8.42 -28.61 -30.58
C GLU A 300 -9.71 -28.13 -29.91
N SER A 301 -9.60 -27.36 -28.82
CA SER A 301 -10.76 -26.80 -28.12
C SER A 301 -11.34 -25.59 -28.87
N ILE A 302 -12.57 -25.74 -29.37
CA ILE A 302 -13.32 -24.67 -30.05
C ILE A 302 -13.59 -23.52 -29.07
N GLU A 303 -14.08 -23.82 -27.87
CA GLU A 303 -14.36 -22.82 -26.82
C GLU A 303 -13.11 -22.00 -26.48
N PHE A 304 -11.95 -22.66 -26.32
CA PHE A 304 -10.69 -21.98 -26.07
C PHE A 304 -10.32 -21.03 -27.22
N ASN A 305 -10.42 -21.49 -28.46
CA ASN A 305 -10.10 -20.68 -29.64
C ASN A 305 -11.05 -19.48 -29.83
N GLU A 306 -12.29 -19.57 -29.35
CA GLU A 306 -13.25 -18.47 -29.38
C GLU A 306 -12.86 -17.39 -28.38
N ARG A 307 -12.58 -17.78 -27.13
CA ARG A 307 -12.28 -16.89 -25.99
C ARG A 307 -10.85 -16.35 -25.97
N PHE A 308 -9.88 -17.13 -26.45
CA PHE A 308 -8.46 -16.78 -26.40
C PHE A 308 -7.81 -16.78 -27.79
N LYS A 309 -7.08 -15.71 -28.08
CA LYS A 309 -6.24 -15.58 -29.28
C LYS A 309 -4.78 -15.70 -28.87
N VAL A 310 -4.25 -16.92 -28.93
CA VAL A 310 -2.83 -17.18 -28.65
C VAL A 310 -2.01 -16.91 -29.91
N ARG A 311 -0.94 -16.13 -29.80
CA ARG A 311 0.03 -15.91 -30.88
C ARG A 311 1.41 -16.28 -30.39
N CYS A 312 2.14 -17.02 -31.21
CA CYS A 312 3.49 -17.48 -30.92
C CYS A 312 4.19 -17.75 -32.26
N PRO A 313 5.48 -17.38 -32.41
CA PRO A 313 6.24 -17.63 -33.64
C PRO A 313 6.45 -19.12 -33.90
N SER A 314 6.42 -19.97 -32.87
CA SER A 314 6.55 -21.43 -32.99
C SER A 314 5.23 -22.11 -32.65
N ALA A 315 4.57 -22.70 -33.65
CA ALA A 315 3.34 -23.46 -33.43
C ALA A 315 3.57 -24.67 -32.51
N ARG A 316 4.72 -25.34 -32.65
CA ARG A 316 5.11 -26.45 -31.78
C ARG A 316 5.22 -26.00 -30.32
N PHE A 317 5.96 -24.94 -30.06
CA PHE A 317 6.11 -24.42 -28.70
C PHE A 317 4.77 -23.99 -28.10
N ALA A 318 3.91 -23.36 -28.90
CA ALA A 318 2.56 -23.01 -28.46
C ALA A 318 1.75 -24.25 -28.07
N SER A 319 1.80 -25.33 -28.85
CA SER A 319 1.12 -26.59 -28.49
C SER A 319 1.70 -27.23 -27.22
N ASP A 320 3.02 -27.17 -27.03
CA ASP A 320 3.69 -27.76 -25.87
C ASP A 320 3.39 -26.98 -24.56
N VAL A 321 3.26 -25.65 -24.64
CA VAL A 321 2.88 -24.79 -23.50
C VAL A 321 1.38 -24.85 -23.23
N PHE A 322 0.55 -24.68 -24.26
CA PHE A 322 -0.91 -24.67 -24.15
C PHE A 322 -1.49 -26.09 -24.33
N HIS A 323 -1.02 -27.02 -23.49
CA HIS A 323 -1.60 -28.36 -23.39
C HIS A 323 -2.97 -28.34 -22.70
N GLN A 324 -3.63 -29.50 -22.61
CA GLN A 324 -4.98 -29.63 -22.08
C GLN A 324 -5.16 -28.97 -20.69
N ARG A 325 -4.26 -29.21 -19.74
CA ARG A 325 -4.38 -28.64 -18.38
C ARG A 325 -4.19 -27.12 -18.38
N GLN A 326 -3.34 -26.60 -19.27
CA GLN A 326 -3.13 -25.16 -19.43
C GLN A 326 -4.35 -24.49 -20.06
N ILE A 327 -4.97 -25.14 -21.04
CA ILE A 327 -6.22 -24.68 -21.66
C ILE A 327 -7.34 -24.62 -20.61
N GLU A 328 -7.52 -25.69 -19.83
CA GLU A 328 -8.49 -25.73 -18.73
C GLU A 328 -8.21 -24.65 -17.67
N HIS A 329 -6.92 -24.41 -17.37
CA HIS A 329 -6.50 -23.33 -16.49
C HIS A 329 -7.02 -21.97 -16.96
N LEU A 330 -6.71 -21.60 -18.21
CA LEU A 330 -7.07 -20.31 -18.79
C LEU A 330 -8.58 -20.14 -18.89
N LEU A 331 -9.33 -21.18 -19.25
CA LEU A 331 -10.80 -21.14 -19.29
C LEU A 331 -11.40 -20.87 -17.91
N ARG A 332 -10.81 -21.45 -16.86
CA ARG A 332 -11.24 -21.28 -15.47
C ARG A 332 -10.88 -19.90 -14.91
N THR A 333 -9.64 -19.46 -15.09
CA THR A 333 -9.14 -18.21 -14.47
C THR A 333 -9.48 -16.98 -15.28
N SER A 334 -9.63 -17.11 -16.61
CA SER A 334 -9.95 -16.01 -17.52
C SER A 334 -9.10 -14.76 -17.31
N PRO A 335 -7.76 -14.88 -17.37
CA PRO A 335 -6.86 -13.78 -17.06
C PRO A 335 -7.06 -12.60 -18.02
N ALA A 336 -6.58 -11.43 -17.61
CA ALA A 336 -6.39 -10.31 -18.53
C ALA A 336 -5.48 -10.73 -19.70
N GLY A 337 -5.62 -10.04 -20.84
CA GLY A 337 -4.71 -10.26 -21.96
C GLY A 337 -3.27 -9.97 -21.54
N PHE A 338 -2.33 -10.76 -22.04
CA PHE A 338 -0.91 -10.57 -21.77
C PHE A 338 -0.03 -10.92 -22.96
N ALA A 339 1.18 -10.38 -23.01
CA ALA A 339 2.20 -10.69 -24.00
C ALA A 339 3.59 -10.74 -23.35
N ILE A 340 4.24 -11.90 -23.47
CA ILE A 340 5.62 -12.12 -23.03
C ILE A 340 6.55 -11.74 -24.19
N THR A 341 7.42 -10.75 -23.97
CA THR A 341 8.39 -10.27 -24.96
C THR A 341 9.66 -11.13 -24.95
N PRO A 342 10.49 -11.08 -26.01
CA PRO A 342 11.76 -11.80 -26.04
C PRO A 342 12.70 -11.45 -24.88
N GLU A 343 12.61 -10.23 -24.37
CA GLU A 343 13.44 -9.70 -23.28
C GLU A 343 12.94 -10.11 -21.89
N GLY A 344 11.85 -10.89 -21.81
CA GLY A 344 11.28 -11.35 -20.55
C GLY A 344 10.33 -10.37 -19.87
N ASN A 345 9.93 -9.28 -20.53
CA ASN A 345 8.86 -8.43 -20.02
C ASN A 345 7.50 -9.06 -20.34
N ILE A 346 6.55 -8.93 -19.43
CA ILE A 346 5.16 -9.34 -19.66
C ILE A 346 4.27 -8.11 -19.63
N GLN A 347 3.87 -7.69 -20.82
CA GLN A 347 2.87 -6.66 -21.01
C GLN A 347 1.49 -7.23 -20.71
N VAL A 348 0.61 -6.43 -20.12
CA VAL A 348 -0.75 -6.81 -19.79
C VAL A 348 -1.72 -5.77 -20.35
N THR A 349 -2.97 -6.16 -20.57
CA THR A 349 -4.00 -5.22 -21.04
C THR A 349 -4.15 -4.04 -20.06
N ASP A 350 -4.41 -2.86 -20.62
CA ASP A 350 -4.61 -1.63 -19.85
C ASP A 350 -5.71 -1.80 -18.78
N GLY A 351 -5.47 -1.20 -17.61
CA GLY A 351 -6.36 -1.22 -16.46
C GLY A 351 -5.77 -0.41 -15.31
N GLU A 352 -6.55 -0.16 -14.26
CA GLU A 352 -6.05 0.59 -13.10
C GLU A 352 -5.01 -0.19 -12.28
N TRP A 353 -5.04 -1.53 -12.37
CA TRP A 353 -4.15 -2.47 -11.69
C TRP A 353 -4.05 -2.17 -10.19
N LEU A 354 -5.17 -2.39 -9.50
CA LEU A 354 -5.24 -2.34 -8.04
C LEU A 354 -4.42 -3.48 -7.42
N PRO A 355 -3.96 -3.36 -6.16
CA PRO A 355 -3.13 -4.39 -5.50
C PRO A 355 -3.71 -5.81 -5.60
N GLU A 356 -5.02 -5.96 -5.46
CA GLU A 356 -5.71 -7.25 -5.53
C GLU A 356 -5.66 -7.84 -6.94
N GLN A 357 -5.75 -7.00 -7.97
CA GLN A 357 -5.64 -7.40 -9.38
C GLN A 357 -4.22 -7.83 -9.72
N ILE A 358 -3.21 -7.10 -9.20
CA ILE A 358 -1.80 -7.46 -9.34
C ILE A 358 -1.55 -8.81 -8.68
N GLY A 359 -2.04 -9.01 -7.45
CA GLY A 359 -1.91 -10.26 -6.70
C GLY A 359 -2.54 -11.44 -7.43
N ALA A 360 -3.76 -11.28 -7.95
CA ALA A 360 -4.43 -12.29 -8.74
C ALA A 360 -3.66 -12.64 -10.03
N MET A 361 -3.10 -11.63 -10.70
CA MET A 361 -2.31 -11.84 -11.91
C MET A 361 -0.95 -12.50 -11.64
N LEU A 362 -0.30 -12.20 -10.52
CA LEU A 362 0.91 -12.90 -10.08
C LEU A 362 0.63 -14.37 -9.79
N VAL A 363 -0.46 -14.66 -9.08
CA VAL A 363 -0.89 -16.05 -8.83
C VAL A 363 -1.13 -16.76 -10.16
N PHE A 364 -1.84 -16.11 -11.09
CA PHE A 364 -2.04 -16.64 -12.44
C PHE A 364 -0.71 -16.95 -13.14
N PHE A 365 0.27 -16.02 -13.16
CA PHE A 365 1.55 -16.27 -13.81
C PHE A 365 2.36 -17.38 -13.13
N GLN A 366 2.32 -17.45 -11.79
CA GLN A 366 2.96 -18.53 -11.05
C GLN A 366 2.37 -19.90 -11.43
N GLU A 367 1.05 -19.99 -11.56
CA GLU A 367 0.37 -21.20 -12.02
C GLU A 367 0.66 -21.49 -13.49
N PHE A 368 0.59 -20.48 -14.36
CA PHE A 368 0.89 -20.57 -15.79
C PHE A 368 2.27 -21.17 -16.03
N PHE A 369 3.33 -20.57 -15.49
CA PHE A 369 4.70 -21.08 -15.65
C PHE A 369 4.92 -22.38 -14.89
N GLY A 370 4.33 -22.53 -13.69
CA GLY A 370 4.44 -23.74 -12.89
C GLY A 370 3.80 -24.97 -13.54
N TRP A 371 2.87 -24.81 -14.49
CA TRP A 371 2.18 -25.91 -15.18
C TRP A 371 2.80 -26.28 -16.53
N ILE A 372 3.77 -25.50 -17.01
CA ILE A 372 4.55 -25.84 -18.20
C ILE A 372 5.33 -27.15 -17.96
N PRO A 373 5.28 -28.12 -18.89
CA PRO A 373 5.99 -29.41 -18.73
C PRO A 373 7.51 -29.26 -18.61
N ASP A 374 8.15 -30.21 -17.92
CA ASP A 374 9.60 -30.19 -17.69
C ASP A 374 10.42 -30.21 -18.98
N PHE A 375 9.99 -30.97 -19.99
CA PHE A 375 10.69 -31.06 -21.27
C PHE A 375 10.75 -29.70 -21.98
N VAL A 376 9.74 -28.85 -21.84
CA VAL A 376 9.73 -27.50 -22.43
C VAL A 376 10.79 -26.63 -21.76
N TRP A 377 10.91 -26.70 -20.44
CA TRP A 377 11.96 -25.99 -19.70
C TRP A 377 13.37 -26.48 -20.04
N GLN A 378 13.53 -27.79 -20.27
CA GLN A 378 14.79 -28.38 -20.72
C GLN A 378 15.17 -27.88 -22.12
N GLU A 379 14.22 -27.84 -23.06
CA GLU A 379 14.45 -27.30 -24.41
C GLU A 379 14.78 -25.81 -24.41
N LEU A 380 14.21 -25.03 -23.48
CA LEU A 380 14.55 -23.62 -23.27
C LEU A 380 15.90 -23.37 -22.58
N GLY A 381 16.57 -24.43 -22.08
CA GLY A 381 17.80 -24.31 -21.31
C GLY A 381 17.61 -23.64 -19.94
N ALA A 382 16.39 -23.64 -19.41
CA ALA A 382 16.00 -23.00 -18.15
C ALA A 382 15.62 -24.03 -17.08
N TRP A 383 16.27 -25.20 -17.07
CA TRP A 383 16.06 -26.27 -16.09
C TRP A 383 17.12 -26.22 -14.97
N PRO A 384 16.80 -26.42 -13.68
CA PRO A 384 15.48 -26.74 -13.10
C PRO A 384 14.45 -25.63 -13.32
N ARG A 385 13.16 -25.99 -13.40
CA ARG A 385 12.08 -25.04 -13.70
C ARG A 385 12.20 -23.76 -12.85
N PRO A 386 12.16 -22.54 -13.43
CA PRO A 386 12.39 -21.31 -12.68
C PRO A 386 11.24 -20.96 -11.74
N VAL A 387 10.02 -21.37 -12.09
CA VAL A 387 8.81 -21.20 -11.29
C VAL A 387 8.37 -22.57 -10.75
N PRO A 388 8.38 -22.77 -9.43
CA PRO A 388 7.96 -24.03 -8.83
C PRO A 388 6.49 -24.34 -9.13
N LYS A 389 6.20 -25.63 -9.35
CA LYS A 389 4.80 -26.07 -9.42
C LYS A 389 4.19 -25.97 -8.03
N ARG A 390 3.17 -25.14 -7.85
CA ARG A 390 2.33 -25.20 -6.64
C ARG A 390 1.71 -26.59 -6.56
N ARG A 391 1.87 -27.27 -5.41
CA ARG A 391 1.12 -28.50 -5.11
C ARG A 391 -0.33 -28.06 -4.93
N GLY A 392 -1.16 -28.30 -5.94
CA GLY A 392 -2.60 -28.07 -5.89
C GLY A 392 -3.31 -29.11 -5.04
#